data_AF-E4YSE9-F1
#
_entry.id   AF-E4YSE9-F1
#
_cell.length_a   1.000
_cell.length_b   1.000
_cell.length_c   1.000
_cell.angle_alpha   90.00
_cell.angle_beta   90.00
_cell.angle_gamma   90.00
#
_symmetry.space_group_name_H-M   'P 1'
#
loop_
_entity.id
_entity.type
_entity.pdbx_description
1 polymer ?
#
loop_
_entity_poly.entity_id
_entity_poly.type
_entity_poly.pdbx_seq_one_letter_code
_entity_poly.pdbx_strand_id
1 'polypeptide(L)'
;MTYENYSMHQAEINGRVDRFYVPKEVKHEPFYDNEYQQMPNLQRPGRAPKIPDVDLKPEELAAREVKRARNREAAKRVRQRRVQKVEDLEKQLDQAKKELDNEKIANEKLRKQLEKIQKTRNVQDQNLTIS
;
A
#
# COMPACT_ATOMS: atom_id res chain seq x y z
N MET A 1 -4.70 2.73 -28.03
CA MET A 1 -3.90 3.31 -26.93
C MET A 1 -4.07 2.44 -25.71
N THR A 2 -3.11 1.56 -25.43
CA THR A 2 -3.16 0.62 -24.32
C THR A 2 -2.64 1.29 -23.05
N TYR A 3 -3.22 0.90 -21.91
CA TYR A 3 -3.08 1.50 -20.58
C TYR A 3 -1.67 1.39 -19.95
N GLU A 4 -0.69 0.90 -20.71
CA GLU A 4 0.67 0.63 -20.22
C GLU A 4 1.59 1.86 -20.29
N ASN A 5 1.27 2.84 -21.15
CA ASN A 5 2.14 4.02 -21.34
C ASN A 5 1.95 5.12 -20.27
N TYR A 6 0.95 5.02 -19.41
CA TYR A 6 0.71 6.02 -18.34
C TYR A 6 1.61 5.83 -17.11
N SER A 7 2.22 4.65 -16.94
CA SER A 7 3.06 4.36 -15.75
C SER A 7 4.46 5.00 -15.86
N MET A 8 4.97 5.20 -17.07
CA MET A 8 6.30 5.77 -17.30
C MET A 8 6.31 7.31 -17.24
N HIS A 9 5.25 7.99 -17.71
CA HIS A 9 5.30 9.43 -17.96
C HIS A 9 5.02 10.32 -16.72
N GLN A 10 4.56 9.76 -15.60
CA GLN A 10 4.43 10.51 -14.35
C GLN A 10 5.64 10.38 -13.41
N ALA A 11 6.54 9.41 -13.66
CA ALA A 11 7.68 9.15 -12.80
C ALA A 11 8.82 10.16 -12.98
N GLU A 12 8.94 10.77 -14.17
CA GLU A 12 10.04 11.69 -14.51
C GLU A 12 9.86 13.10 -13.94
N ILE A 13 8.63 13.51 -13.61
CA ILE A 13 8.35 14.88 -13.17
C ILE A 13 8.75 15.12 -11.69
N ASN A 14 8.85 14.07 -10.86
CA ASN A 14 8.95 14.24 -9.40
C ASN A 14 10.12 13.51 -8.70
N GLY A 15 11.12 13.00 -9.45
CA GLY A 15 12.40 12.54 -8.89
C GLY A 15 12.34 11.45 -7.81
N ARG A 16 11.22 10.71 -7.71
CA ARG A 16 11.06 9.60 -6.78
C ARG A 16 11.17 8.29 -7.54
N VAL A 17 12.36 7.72 -7.54
CA VAL A 17 12.56 6.32 -7.96
C VAL A 17 11.83 5.43 -6.96
N ASP A 18 10.78 4.76 -7.42
CA ASP A 18 9.99 3.88 -6.57
C ASP A 18 10.86 2.71 -6.10
N ARG A 19 11.02 2.57 -4.78
CA ARG A 19 12.00 1.68 -4.13
C ARG A 19 11.61 0.19 -4.24
N PHE A 20 10.57 -0.11 -5.03
CA PHE A 20 9.92 -1.41 -5.14
C PHE A 20 9.79 -1.92 -6.59
N TYR A 21 10.46 -1.29 -7.57
CA TYR A 21 10.53 -1.87 -8.92
C TYR A 21 11.38 -3.16 -8.90
N VAL A 22 10.72 -4.30 -9.03
CA VAL A 22 11.36 -5.60 -9.31
C VAL A 22 11.13 -5.90 -10.80
N PRO A 23 12.16 -5.87 -11.64
CA PRO A 23 12.03 -6.27 -13.05
C PRO A 23 11.44 -7.68 -13.15
N LYS A 24 10.43 -7.85 -14.01
CA LYS A 24 9.72 -9.14 -14.20
C LYS A 24 10.58 -10.23 -14.85
N GLU A 25 11.74 -9.87 -15.38
CA GLU A 25 12.65 -10.79 -16.06
C GLU A 25 13.99 -10.85 -15.33
N VAL A 26 14.16 -11.84 -14.45
CA VAL A 26 15.48 -12.22 -13.95
C VAL A 26 16.12 -13.08 -15.03
N LYS A 27 17.09 -12.52 -15.77
CA LYS A 27 17.91 -13.30 -16.69
C LYS A 27 18.62 -14.40 -15.87
N HIS A 28 18.27 -15.65 -16.12
CA HIS A 28 18.95 -16.78 -15.49
C HIS A 28 20.32 -16.90 -16.16
N GLU A 29 21.32 -16.19 -15.64
CA GLU A 29 22.70 -16.42 -16.06
C GLU A 29 23.11 -17.84 -15.63
N PRO A 30 23.86 -18.57 -16.48
CA PRO A 30 24.39 -19.87 -16.10
C PRO A 30 25.25 -19.70 -14.84
N PHE A 31 24.98 -20.56 -13.86
CA PHE A 31 25.68 -20.60 -12.58
C PHE A 31 27.16 -20.90 -12.83
N TYR A 32 27.99 -19.86 -12.93
CA TYR A 32 29.43 -20.03 -12.83
C TYR A 32 29.73 -20.40 -11.38
N ASP A 33 30.56 -21.42 -11.19
CA ASP A 33 31.12 -21.85 -9.91
C ASP A 33 31.93 -20.71 -9.29
N ASN A 34 31.23 -19.72 -8.73
CA ASN A 34 31.83 -18.69 -7.91
C ASN A 34 32.24 -19.38 -6.61
N GLU A 35 33.53 -19.68 -6.49
CA GLU A 35 34.21 -19.78 -5.20
C GLU A 35 33.56 -18.76 -4.27
N TYR A 36 33.01 -19.22 -3.15
CA TYR A 36 32.24 -18.39 -2.21
C TYR A 36 33.04 -17.13 -1.85
N GLN A 37 32.90 -16.06 -2.64
CA GLN A 37 33.29 -14.73 -2.26
C GLN A 37 32.42 -14.45 -1.07
N GLN A 38 33.01 -14.58 0.12
CA GLN A 38 32.34 -14.26 1.37
C GLN A 38 31.79 -12.85 1.18
N MET A 39 30.46 -12.76 1.05
CA MET A 39 29.81 -11.48 0.83
C MET A 39 30.33 -10.55 1.93
N PRO A 40 30.85 -9.36 1.58
CA PRO A 40 31.47 -8.47 2.55
C PRO A 40 30.45 -8.26 3.65
N ASN A 41 30.80 -8.72 4.87
CA ASN A 41 29.95 -8.75 6.06
C ASN A 41 28.85 -7.70 5.96
N LEU A 42 27.62 -8.11 5.62
CA LEU A 42 26.50 -7.18 5.42
C LEU A 42 26.34 -6.39 6.71
N GLN A 43 26.96 -5.20 6.75
CA GLN A 43 26.96 -4.39 7.94
C GLN A 43 25.51 -4.02 8.22
N ARG A 44 25.10 -4.21 9.47
CA ARG A 44 23.79 -3.79 9.90
C ARG A 44 23.66 -2.30 9.57
N PRO A 45 22.54 -1.87 8.98
CA PRO A 45 22.36 -0.47 8.62
C PRO A 45 22.55 0.41 9.85
N GLY A 46 23.32 1.48 9.69
CA GLY A 46 23.67 2.43 10.75
C GLY A 46 25.13 2.34 11.19
N ARG A 47 25.52 3.24 12.10
CA ARG A 47 26.89 3.31 12.63
C ARG A 47 27.16 2.10 13.52
N ALA A 48 28.28 1.43 13.28
CA ALA A 48 28.77 0.36 14.13
C ALA A 48 29.02 0.85 15.58
N PRO A 49 28.87 -0.03 16.59
CA PRO A 49 29.19 0.33 17.97
C PRO A 49 30.68 0.68 18.10
N LYS A 50 31.00 1.63 18.97
CA LYS A 50 32.40 2.07 19.22
C LYS A 50 33.28 0.95 19.80
N ILE A 51 32.67 0.02 20.53
CA ILE A 51 33.35 -1.13 21.16
C ILE A 51 32.63 -2.41 20.68
N PRO A 52 33.37 -3.36 20.08
CA PRO A 52 32.80 -4.63 19.62
C PRO A 52 32.40 -5.51 20.81
N ASP A 53 31.53 -6.49 20.57
CA ASP A 53 31.00 -7.32 21.66
C ASP A 53 32.06 -8.22 22.32
N VAL A 54 33.13 -8.54 21.59
CA VAL A 54 34.26 -9.36 22.08
C VAL A 54 35.09 -8.66 23.15
N ASP A 55 35.10 -7.33 23.15
CA ASP A 55 35.89 -6.51 24.08
C ASP A 55 35.04 -6.02 25.27
N LEU A 56 33.76 -6.42 25.35
CA LEU A 56 32.88 -6.04 26.46
C LEU A 56 33.06 -6.95 27.67
N LYS A 57 32.88 -6.39 28.86
CA LYS A 57 32.73 -7.21 30.07
C LYS A 57 31.44 -8.03 30.00
N PRO A 58 31.38 -9.20 30.66
CA PRO A 58 30.19 -10.06 30.64
C PRO A 58 28.89 -9.33 31.05
N GLU A 59 28.97 -8.46 32.06
CA GLU A 59 27.82 -7.67 32.54
C GLU A 59 27.32 -6.66 31.49
N GLU A 60 28.24 -6.00 30.80
CA GLU A 60 27.93 -5.02 29.76
C GLU A 60 27.33 -5.70 28.51
N LEU A 61 27.82 -6.90 28.18
CA LEU A 61 27.29 -7.72 27.11
C LEU A 61 25.86 -8.15 27.42
N ALA A 62 25.60 -8.66 28.64
CA ALA A 62 24.26 -9.05 29.07
C ALA A 62 23.26 -7.85 29.00
N ALA A 63 23.67 -6.67 29.46
CA ALA A 63 22.84 -5.47 29.36
C ALA A 63 22.55 -5.09 27.88
N ARG A 64 23.55 -5.21 26.99
CA ARG A 64 23.40 -4.95 25.55
C ARG A 64 22.45 -5.96 24.90
N GLU A 65 22.51 -7.23 25.28
CA GLU A 65 21.61 -8.27 24.79
C GLU A 65 20.16 -8.03 25.19
N VAL A 66 19.91 -7.65 26.45
CA VAL A 66 18.57 -7.26 26.92
C VAL A 66 18.03 -6.08 26.11
N LYS A 67 18.85 -5.05 25.86
CA LYS A 67 18.46 -3.91 25.02
C LYS A 67 18.14 -4.33 23.58
N ARG A 68 18.97 -5.21 22.99
CA ARG A 68 18.74 -5.77 21.65
C ARG A 68 17.45 -6.59 21.60
N ALA A 69 17.18 -7.41 22.61
CA ALA A 69 15.94 -8.19 22.71
C ALA A 69 14.71 -7.29 22.74
N ARG A 70 14.72 -6.27 23.60
CA ARG A 70 13.65 -5.25 23.67
C ARG A 70 13.46 -4.51 22.35
N ASN A 71 14.56 -4.13 21.68
CA ASN A 71 14.49 -3.44 20.39
C ASN A 71 13.94 -4.35 19.28
N ARG A 72 14.31 -5.63 19.25
CA ARG A 72 13.74 -6.63 18.32
C ARG A 72 12.24 -6.75 18.52
N GLU A 73 11.80 -6.86 19.77
CA GLU A 73 10.38 -6.95 20.10
C GLU A 73 9.62 -5.68 19.72
N ALA A 74 10.18 -4.50 20.03
CA ALA A 74 9.61 -3.23 19.62
C ALA A 74 9.49 -3.12 18.09
N ALA A 75 10.53 -3.50 17.34
CA ALA A 75 10.50 -3.53 15.88
C ALA A 75 9.43 -4.48 15.34
N LYS A 76 9.28 -5.68 15.93
CA LYS A 76 8.21 -6.63 15.59
C LYS A 76 6.83 -6.00 15.82
N ARG A 77 6.60 -5.36 16.97
CA ARG A 77 5.34 -4.67 17.28
C ARG A 77 5.05 -3.53 16.30
N VAL A 78 6.04 -2.72 15.96
CA VAL A 78 5.89 -1.61 15.00
C VAL A 78 5.51 -2.15 13.62
N ARG A 79 6.19 -3.20 13.16
CA ARG A 79 5.85 -3.87 11.89
C ARG A 79 4.44 -4.43 11.91
N GLN A 80 4.04 -5.11 12.97
CA GLN A 80 2.69 -5.64 13.13
C GLN A 80 1.62 -4.54 13.10
N ARG A 81 1.83 -3.43 13.84
CA ARG A 81 0.92 -2.27 13.79
C ARG A 81 0.80 -1.68 12.40
N ARG A 82 1.91 -1.62 11.65
CA ARG A 82 1.90 -1.13 10.27
C ARG A 82 1.06 -2.03 9.36
N VAL A 83 1.24 -3.35 9.48
CA VAL A 83 0.45 -4.33 8.71
C VAL A 83 -1.03 -4.20 9.05
N GLN A 84 -1.38 -4.21 10.34
CA GLN A 84 -2.76 -4.01 10.81
C GLN A 84 -3.37 -2.72 10.27
N LYS A 85 -2.62 -1.61 10.28
CA LYS A 85 -3.11 -0.34 9.76
C LYS A 85 -3.39 -0.39 8.26
N VAL A 86 -2.56 -1.09 7.49
CA VAL A 86 -2.79 -1.29 6.06
C VAL A 86 -4.04 -2.13 5.83
N GLU A 87 -4.17 -3.26 6.53
CA GLU A 87 -5.36 -4.12 6.45
C GLU A 87 -6.65 -3.37 6.81
N ASP A 88 -6.61 -2.53 7.85
CA ASP A 88 -7.76 -1.71 8.25
C ASP A 88 -8.13 -0.68 7.19
N LEU A 89 -7.12 -0.05 6.55
CA LEU A 89 -7.35 0.90 5.47
C LEU A 89 -7.91 0.23 4.22
N GLU A 90 -7.42 -0.97 3.88
CA GLU A 90 -7.95 -1.78 2.77
C GLU A 90 -9.42 -2.15 3.02
N LYS A 91 -9.76 -2.58 4.24
CA LYS A 91 -11.15 -2.84 4.63
C LYS A 91 -12.03 -1.59 4.52
N GLN A 92 -11.55 -0.44 4.97
CA GLN A 92 -12.28 0.83 4.85
C GLN A 92 -12.50 1.23 3.40
N LEU A 93 -11.49 1.05 2.54
CA LEU A 93 -11.61 1.33 1.12
C LEU A 93 -12.67 0.43 0.47
N ASP A 94 -12.64 -0.87 0.77
CA ASP A 94 -13.61 -1.82 0.22
C ASP A 94 -15.04 -1.53 0.72
N GLN A 95 -15.19 -1.14 1.98
CA GLN A 95 -16.47 -0.73 2.52
C GLN A 95 -16.99 0.54 1.82
N ALA A 96 -16.15 1.56 1.68
CA ALA A 96 -16.51 2.81 1.01
C ALA A 96 -16.88 2.60 -0.47
N LYS A 97 -16.20 1.69 -1.17
CA LYS A 97 -16.56 1.30 -2.54
C LYS A 97 -17.95 0.68 -2.62
N LYS A 98 -18.26 -0.26 -1.71
CA LYS A 98 -19.58 -0.89 -1.66
C LYS A 98 -20.68 0.13 -1.36
N GLU A 99 -20.44 1.04 -0.43
CA GLU A 99 -21.37 2.12 -0.10
C GLU A 99 -21.59 3.05 -1.31
N LEU A 100 -20.53 3.44 -2.00
CA LEU A 100 -20.62 4.24 -3.22
C LEU A 100 -21.47 3.56 -4.30
N ASP A 101 -21.27 2.25 -4.52
CA ASP A 101 -22.02 1.52 -5.53
C ASP A 101 -23.50 1.37 -5.14
N ASN A 102 -23.79 1.09 -3.86
CA ASN A 102 -25.15 1.07 -3.35
C ASN A 102 -25.84 2.43 -3.51
N GLU A 103 -25.15 3.52 -3.19
CA GLU A 103 -25.68 4.87 -3.29
C GLU A 103 -25.92 5.26 -4.75
N LYS A 104 -25.05 4.88 -5.68
CA LYS A 104 -25.27 5.07 -7.12
C LYS A 104 -26.53 4.34 -7.59
N ILE A 105 -26.74 3.10 -7.17
CA ILE A 105 -27.94 2.32 -7.51
C ILE A 105 -29.19 3.00 -6.95
N ALA A 106 -29.15 3.42 -5.69
CA ALA A 106 -30.25 4.14 -5.05
C ALA A 106 -30.58 5.45 -5.78
N ASN A 107 -29.55 6.23 -6.11
CA ASN A 107 -29.69 7.49 -6.83
C ASN A 107 -30.29 7.28 -8.22
N GLU A 108 -29.84 6.27 -8.97
CA GLU A 108 -30.39 5.94 -10.27
C GLU A 108 -31.87 5.54 -10.17
N LYS A 109 -32.24 4.74 -9.16
CA LYS A 109 -33.63 4.35 -8.90
C LYS A 109 -34.51 5.57 -8.61
N LEU A 110 -34.03 6.49 -7.76
CA LEU A 110 -34.74 7.73 -7.44
C LEU A 110 -34.88 8.65 -8.65
N ARG A 111 -33.82 8.79 -9.47
CA ARG A 111 -33.88 9.56 -10.73
C ARG A 111 -34.94 9.01 -11.68
N LYS A 112 -35.01 7.68 -11.85
CA LYS A 112 -36.05 7.03 -12.66
C LYS A 112 -37.46 7.26 -12.11
N GLN A 113 -37.62 7.26 -10.79
CA GLN A 113 -38.91 7.57 -10.15
C GLN A 113 -39.31 9.04 -10.39
N LEU A 114 -38.37 9.98 -10.22
CA LEU A 114 -38.61 11.40 -10.51
C LEU A 114 -38.98 11.63 -11.97
N GLU A 115 -38.27 11.00 -12.91
CA GLU A 115 -38.56 11.12 -14.34
C GLU A 115 -39.98 10.64 -14.67
N LYS A 116 -40.41 9.51 -14.08
CA LYS A 116 -41.78 8.99 -14.25
C LYS A 116 -42.82 9.98 -13.73
N ILE A 117 -42.61 10.54 -12.53
CA ILE A 117 -43.53 11.50 -11.91
C ILE A 117 -43.60 12.80 -12.72
N GLN A 118 -42.47 13.30 -13.22
CA GLN A 118 -42.43 14.49 -14.07
C GLN A 118 -43.19 14.26 -15.38
N LYS A 119 -43.01 13.10 -16.01
CA LYS A 119 -43.75 12.73 -17.22
C LYS A 119 -45.26 12.68 -16.96
N THR A 120 -45.71 12.05 -15.87
CA THR A 120 -47.14 12.00 -15.54
C THR A 120 -47.73 13.37 -15.25
N ARG A 121 -46.98 14.23 -14.53
CA ARG A 121 -47.42 15.59 -14.21
C ARG A 121 -47.56 16.45 -15.47
N ASN A 122 -46.56 16.43 -16.34
CA ASN A 122 -46.61 17.17 -17.61
C ASN A 122 -47.79 16.74 -18.50
N VAL A 123 -48.15 15.45 -18.50
CA VAL A 123 -49.34 14.95 -19.22
C VAL A 123 -50.64 15.48 -18.61
N GLN A 124 -50.75 15.55 -17.28
CA GLN A 124 -51.91 16.14 -16.61
C GLN A 124 -52.06 17.63 -16.93
N ASP A 125 -50.97 18.39 -16.88
CA ASP A 125 -50.96 19.83 -17.19
C ASP A 125 -51.36 20.10 -18.66
N GLN A 126 -50.92 19.26 -19.60
CA GLN A 126 -51.32 19.32 -21.02
C GLN A 126 -52.82 19.07 -21.21
N ASN A 127 -53.40 18.09 -20.52
CA ASN A 127 -54.83 17.77 -20.63
C ASN A 127 -55.73 18.88 -20.05
N LEU A 128 -55.28 19.56 -18.99
CA LEU A 128 -55.96 20.72 -18.39
C LEU A 128 -55.95 21.97 -19.29
N THR A 129 -54.99 22.07 -20.20
CA THR A 129 -54.85 23.24 -21.09
C THR A 129 -55.70 23.11 -22.36
N ILE A 130 -56.16 21.89 -22.69
CA ILE A 130 -56.92 21.57 -23.91
C ILE A 130 -58.44 21.46 -23.64
N SER A 131 -58.84 21.40 -22.36
CA SER A 131 -60.25 21.36 -21.93
C SER A 131 -60.76 22.76 -21.58
#